data_AF-A0A7J5EII4-F1
#
_entry.id   AF-A0A7J5EII4-F1
#
_cell.length_a   1.000
_cell.length_b   1.000
_cell.length_c   1.000
_cell.angle_alpha   90.00
_cell.angle_beta   90.00
_cell.angle_gamma   90.00
#
_symmetry.space_group_name_H-M   'P 1'
#
loop_
_entity.id
_entity.type
_entity.pdbx_description
1 polymer ?
#
loop_
_entity_poly.entity_id
_entity_poly.type
_entity_poly.pdbx_seq_one_letter_code
_entity_poly.pdbx_strand_id
1 'polypeptide(L)'
;MSPVTGLYERAASRWRELQADICAALEAIDGHARFSSERWERPGGGGGVSRVLEDGEVFEKAGVNWSDVEGELPEDFAAQLPGGGRRF
;
A
#
# COMPACT_ATOMS: atom_id res chain seq x y z
N MET A 1 11.26 -8.89 20.21
CA MET A 1 10.62 -7.87 19.35
C MET A 1 9.79 -6.95 20.21
N SER A 2 9.78 -5.64 19.91
CA SER A 2 8.88 -4.70 20.60
C SER A 2 7.42 -5.01 20.24
N PRO A 3 6.45 -4.84 21.15
CA PRO A 3 5.02 -4.99 20.86
C PRO A 3 4.55 -4.18 19.65
N VAL A 4 5.20 -3.03 19.44
CA VAL A 4 4.93 -2.09 18.36
C VAL A 4 5.41 -2.64 17.01
N THR A 5 6.62 -3.22 16.95
CA THR A 5 7.15 -3.87 15.73
C THR A 5 6.22 -4.98 15.24
N GLY A 6 5.71 -5.81 16.16
CA GLY A 6 4.77 -6.87 15.80
C GLY A 6 3.41 -6.36 15.31
N LEU A 7 2.98 -5.16 15.71
CA LEU A 7 1.75 -4.55 15.19
C LEU A 7 1.93 -4.09 13.73
N TYR A 8 3.07 -3.48 13.41
CA TYR A 8 3.39 -3.04 12.05
C TYR A 8 3.43 -4.21 11.06
N GLU A 9 4.13 -5.29 11.41
CA GLU A 9 4.21 -6.48 10.55
C GLU A 9 2.83 -7.07 10.25
N ARG A 10 1.96 -7.15 11.27
CA ARG A 10 0.58 -7.63 11.10
C ARG A 10 -0.25 -6.70 10.22
N ALA A 11 -0.14 -5.38 10.41
CA ALA A 11 -0.83 -4.41 9.58
C ALA A 11 -0.37 -4.51 8.12
N ALA A 12 0.95 -4.53 7.89
CA ALA A 12 1.52 -4.66 6.55
C ALA A 12 1.09 -5.97 5.86
N SER A 13 1.04 -7.10 6.58
CA SER A 13 0.51 -8.35 6.04
C SER A 13 -0.96 -8.21 5.66
N ARG A 14 -1.77 -7.65 6.56
CA ARG A 14 -3.21 -7.49 6.33
C ARG A 14 -3.51 -6.62 5.11
N TRP A 15 -2.76 -5.53 4.91
CA TRP A 15 -2.94 -4.65 3.75
C TRP A 15 -2.50 -5.30 2.44
N ARG A 16 -1.41 -6.07 2.44
CA ARG A 16 -1.01 -6.89 1.29
C ARG A 16 -2.05 -7.92 0.90
N GLU A 17 -2.57 -8.65 1.89
CA GLU A 17 -3.61 -9.66 1.69
C GLU A 17 -4.90 -9.01 1.14
N LEU A 18 -5.32 -7.89 1.73
CA LEU A 18 -6.49 -7.16 1.25
C LEU A 18 -6.33 -6.65 -0.18
N GLN A 19 -5.14 -6.15 -0.56
CA GLN A 19 -4.87 -5.79 -1.96
C GLN A 19 -5.07 -7.00 -2.88
N ALA A 20 -4.51 -8.16 -2.51
CA ALA A 20 -4.64 -9.37 -3.31
C ALA A 20 -6.11 -9.83 -3.44
N ASP A 21 -6.87 -9.80 -2.34
CA ASP A 21 -8.29 -10.16 -2.32
C ASP A 21 -9.11 -9.25 -3.24
N ILE A 22 -8.87 -7.92 -3.18
CA ILE A 22 -9.57 -6.94 -4.03
C ILE A 22 -9.20 -7.16 -5.50
N CYS A 23 -7.92 -7.33 -5.82
CA CYS A 23 -7.50 -7.60 -7.20
C CYS A 23 -8.15 -8.88 -7.75
N ALA A 24 -8.15 -9.97 -6.98
CA ALA A 24 -8.77 -11.23 -7.41
C ALA A 24 -10.27 -11.07 -7.66
N ALA A 25 -10.98 -10.32 -6.80
CA ALA A 25 -12.40 -10.03 -6.99
C ALA A 25 -12.66 -9.19 -8.25
N LEU A 26 -11.84 -8.16 -8.49
CA LEU A 26 -11.97 -7.30 -9.68
C LEU A 26 -11.64 -8.07 -10.97
N GLU A 27 -10.62 -8.92 -10.98
CA GLU A 27 -10.30 -9.79 -12.13
C GLU A 27 -11.41 -10.80 -12.43
N ALA A 28 -12.07 -11.33 -11.39
CA ALA A 28 -13.20 -12.23 -11.55
C ALA A 28 -14.43 -11.52 -12.12
N ILE A 29 -14.67 -10.26 -11.74
CA ILE A 29 -15.73 -9.43 -12.30
C ILE A 29 -15.41 -9.05 -13.75
N ASP A 30 -14.17 -8.66 -14.03
CA ASP A 30 -13.76 -8.26 -15.39
C ASP A 30 -13.78 -9.45 -16.36
N GLY A 31 -13.30 -10.61 -15.92
CA GLY A 31 -13.26 -11.84 -16.71
C GLY A 31 -12.16 -11.87 -17.76
N HIS A 32 -11.68 -10.73 -18.27
CA HIS A 32 -10.70 -10.62 -19.35
C HIS A 32 -9.33 -10.15 -18.88
N ALA A 33 -9.22 -8.89 -18.42
CA ALA A 33 -7.94 -8.31 -18.03
C ALA A 33 -7.47 -8.78 -16.65
N ARG A 34 -6.18 -8.60 -16.39
CA ARG A 34 -5.50 -8.97 -15.14
C ARG A 34 -4.64 -7.82 -14.65
N PHE A 35 -4.40 -7.77 -13.35
CA PHE A 35 -3.52 -6.75 -12.76
C PHE A 35 -2.05 -7.04 -13.09
N SER A 36 -1.39 -6.07 -13.72
CA SER A 36 0.06 -5.92 -13.65
C SER A 36 0.46 -5.49 -12.23
N SER A 37 1.64 -5.93 -11.76
CA SER A 37 2.12 -5.63 -10.41
C SER A 37 3.54 -5.08 -10.46
N GLU A 38 3.76 -3.93 -9.84
CA GLU A 38 5.05 -3.28 -9.75
C GLU A 38 5.40 -3.00 -8.29
N ARG A 39 6.51 -3.58 -7.83
CA ARG A 39 7.09 -3.25 -6.53
C ARG A 39 8.04 -2.08 -6.69
N TRP A 40 7.96 -1.13 -5.78
CA TRP A 40 8.84 0.04 -5.76
C TRP A 40 9.32 0.33 -4.34
N GLU A 41 10.43 1.07 -4.28
CA GLU A 41 11.10 1.49 -3.04
C GLU A 41 11.21 3.01 -3.00
N ARG A 42 11.15 3.59 -1.81
CA ARG A 42 11.21 5.05 -1.64
C ARG A 42 12.60 5.49 -1.17
N PRO A 43 13.22 6.49 -1.82
CA PRO A 43 14.38 7.19 -1.25
C PRO A 43 13.97 7.90 0.05
N GLY A 44 14.25 7.27 1.19
CA GLY A 44 13.77 7.71 2.51
C GLY A 44 13.19 6.61 3.38
N GLY A 45 13.04 5.39 2.85
CA GLY A 45 12.62 4.21 3.60
C GLY A 45 11.23 3.71 3.19
N GLY A 46 11.06 2.39 3.29
CA GLY A 46 9.85 1.70 2.86
C GLY A 46 9.65 1.65 1.34
N GLY A 47 8.39 1.54 0.91
CA GLY A 47 8.01 1.37 -0.48
C GLY A 47 6.56 0.94 -0.63
N GLY A 48 6.27 0.16 -1.67
CA GLY A 48 4.93 -0.35 -1.90
C GLY A 48 4.83 -1.31 -3.07
N VAL A 49 3.60 -1.75 -3.33
CA VAL A 49 3.25 -2.48 -4.55
C VAL A 49 2.07 -1.78 -5.19
N SER A 50 2.28 -1.30 -6.40
CA SER A 50 1.23 -0.79 -7.27
C SER A 50 0.68 -1.94 -8.10
N ARG A 51 -0.64 -2.05 -8.21
CA ARG A 51 -1.28 -3.00 -9.11
C ARG A 51 -2.24 -2.27 -10.03
N VAL A 52 -2.08 -2.46 -11.33
CA VAL A 52 -2.89 -1.80 -12.36
C VAL A 52 -3.42 -2.82 -13.35
N LEU A 53 -4.73 -2.82 -13.54
CA LEU A 53 -5.45 -3.52 -14.62
C LEU A 53 -5.86 -2.47 -15.65
N GLU A 54 -5.61 -2.75 -16.91
CA GLU A 54 -5.92 -1.89 -18.06
C GLU A 54 -6.54 -2.74 -19.18
N ASP A 55 -7.30 -2.08 -20.05
CA ASP A 55 -7.93 -2.70 -21.23
C ASP A 55 -8.83 -3.90 -20.87
N GLY A 56 -9.56 -3.77 -19.76
CA GLY A 56 -10.56 -4.73 -19.30
C GLY A 56 -11.89 -4.61 -20.04
N GLU A 57 -12.67 -5.70 -20.02
CA GLU A 57 -14.00 -5.74 -20.63
C GLU A 57 -15.03 -4.98 -19.76
N VAL A 58 -14.83 -4.95 -18.45
CA VAL A 58 -15.70 -4.23 -17.50
C VAL A 58 -15.02 -2.96 -17.01
N PHE A 59 -13.73 -3.04 -16.69
CA PHE A 59 -12.95 -1.89 -16.23
C PHE A 59 -12.00 -1.45 -17.33
N GLU A 60 -12.22 -0.26 -17.90
CA GLU A 60 -11.23 0.38 -18.77
C GLU A 60 -9.87 0.48 -18.06
N LYS A 61 -9.88 0.82 -16.77
CA LYS A 61 -8.71 0.83 -15.89
C LYS A 61 -9.10 0.67 -14.42
N ALA A 62 -8.32 -0.11 -13.68
CA ALA A 62 -8.45 -0.25 -12.23
C ALA A 62 -7.07 -0.24 -11.55
N GLY A 63 -6.98 0.38 -10.37
CA GLY A 63 -5.75 0.47 -9.59
C GLY A 63 -5.99 0.10 -8.14
N VAL A 64 -5.18 -0.80 -7.59
CA VAL A 64 -5.21 -1.16 -6.17
C VAL A 64 -3.78 -1.09 -5.66
N ASN A 65 -3.46 -0.03 -4.92
CA ASN A 65 -2.09 0.24 -4.45
C ASN A 65 -2.03 0.08 -2.94
N TRP A 66 -0.90 -0.44 -2.45
CA TRP A 66 -0.60 -0.41 -1.03
C TRP A 66 0.85 0.06 -0.82
N SER A 67 1.10 0.66 0.34
CA SER A 67 2.41 1.20 0.70
C SER A 67 2.69 0.97 2.16
N ASP A 68 3.96 0.78 2.47
CA ASP A 68 4.53 0.70 3.81
C ASP A 68 5.73 1.61 3.81
N VAL A 69 5.55 2.81 4.37
CA VAL A 69 6.53 3.89 4.29
C VAL A 69 6.97 4.26 5.70
N GLU A 70 8.27 4.45 5.83
CA GLU A 70 8.93 4.88 7.04
C GLU A 70 9.71 6.15 6.73
N GLY A 71 9.91 7.00 7.73
CA GLY A 71 10.66 8.22 7.54
C GLY A 71 10.58 9.22 8.68
N GLU A 72 10.86 10.47 8.35
CA GLU A 72 10.79 11.59 9.27
C GLU A 72 9.89 12.69 8.72
N LEU A 73 8.97 13.17 9.55
CA LEU A 73 8.08 14.27 9.25
C LEU A 73 8.84 15.60 9.24
N PRO A 74 8.49 16.52 8.33
CA PRO A 74 8.94 17.91 8.41
C PRO A 74 8.52 18.54 9.75
N GLU A 75 9.34 19.46 10.26
CA GLU A 75 9.15 20.07 11.58
C GLU A 75 7.80 20.74 11.75
N ASP A 76 7.45 21.61 10.81
CA ASP A 76 6.19 22.36 10.83
C ASP A 76 4.96 21.44 10.76
N PHE A 77 5.10 20.25 10.17
CA PHE A 77 4.02 19.27 10.07
C PHE A 77 3.93 18.42 11.34
N ALA A 78 5.08 17.98 11.89
CA ALA A 78 5.11 17.25 13.15
C ALA A 78 4.53 18.09 14.31
N ALA A 79 4.76 19.40 14.32
CA ALA A 79 4.20 20.32 15.31
C ALA A 79 2.66 20.40 15.31
N GLN A 80 2.00 19.93 14.24
CA GLN A 80 0.54 19.94 14.10
C GLN A 80 -0.10 18.60 14.49
N LEU A 81 0.70 17.54 14.67
CA LEU A 81 0.18 16.21 14.95
C LEU A 81 0.18 15.89 16.46
N PRO A 82 -0.77 15.06 16.94
CA PRO A 82 -0.70 14.54 18.30
C PRO A 82 0.53 13.65 18.46
N GLY A 83 1.43 14.00 19.39
CA GLY A 83 2.65 13.25 19.67
C GLY A 83 3.89 14.15 19.64
N GLY A 84 5.01 13.66 20.19
CA GLY A 84 6.28 14.41 20.24
C GLY A 84 7.35 13.91 19.28
N GLY A 85 7.06 12.86 18.51
CA GLY A 85 8.02 12.20 17.62
C GLY A 85 7.88 12.67 16.18
N ARG A 86 9.02 12.79 15.49
CA ARG A 86 9.07 13.09 14.05
C ARG A 86 9.15 11.82 13.19
N ARG A 87 9.46 10.66 13.78
CA ARG A 87 9.54 9.39 13.04
C ARG A 87 8.16 8.76 12.88
N PHE A 88 7.91 8.20 11.70
CA PHE A 88 6.74 7.39 11.38
C PHE A 88 7.16 6.11 10.68
#